data_AF-A0A7T0NYZ1-F1
#
_entry.id   AF-A0A7T0NYZ1-F1
#
_cell.length_a   1.000
_cell.length_b   1.000
_cell.length_c   1.000
_cell.angle_alpha   90.00
_cell.angle_beta   90.00
_cell.angle_gamma   90.00
#
_symmetry.space_group_name_H-M   'P 1'
#
loop_
_entity.id
_entity.type
_entity.pdbx_description
1 polymer ?
#
loop_
_entity_poly.entity_id
_entity_poly.type
_entity_poly.pdbx_seq_one_letter_code
_entity_poly.pdbx_strand_id
1 'polypeptide(L)'
;MTAIMFDTHEFIKELKGAGFSEEQAEIITKLQKSAIAATLEQAKHDYDLDDLATKRDLKELESGLKRDIKELELKQDAKLAETKSELIRWIVSVGLLQTALISALLLKLSALG
;
A
#
# COMPACT_ATOMS: atom_id res chain seq x y z
N MET A 1 -15.83 19.52 5.02
CA MET A 1 -15.17 20.81 5.29
C MET A 1 -16.10 21.90 4.80
N THR A 2 -16.64 22.72 5.70
CA THR A 2 -17.53 23.82 5.33
C THR A 2 -16.67 24.92 4.73
N ALA A 3 -16.86 25.22 3.44
CA ALA A 3 -16.18 26.35 2.80
C ALA A 3 -16.72 27.63 3.45
N ILE A 4 -15.88 28.32 4.22
CA ILE A 4 -16.20 29.66 4.72
C ILE A 4 -16.11 30.60 3.52
N MET A 5 -17.26 31.05 3.02
CA MET A 5 -17.33 31.99 1.89
C MET A 5 -17.13 33.41 2.41
N PHE A 6 -16.24 34.17 1.77
CA PHE A 6 -16.02 35.59 2.10
C PHE A 6 -17.12 36.46 1.46
N ASP A 7 -18.05 36.97 2.27
CA ASP A 7 -19.11 37.87 1.81
C ASP A 7 -18.55 39.28 1.60
N THR A 8 -18.35 39.62 0.31
CA THR A 8 -17.83 40.91 -0.12
C THR A 8 -18.79 42.05 0.21
N HIS A 9 -20.11 41.81 0.17
CA HIS A 9 -21.12 42.84 0.36
C HIS A 9 -21.28 43.22 1.83
N GLU A 10 -21.33 42.22 2.71
CA GLU A 10 -21.39 42.44 4.15
C GLU A 10 -20.13 43.17 4.64
N PHE A 11 -18.95 42.76 4.17
CA PHE A 11 -17.68 43.40 4.54
C PHE A 11 -17.59 44.87 4.09
N ILE A 12 -18.04 45.19 2.87
CA ILE A 12 -18.12 46.59 2.40
C ILE A 12 -19.08 47.40 3.28
N LYS A 13 -20.23 46.82 3.65
CA LYS A 13 -21.23 47.50 4.49
C LYS A 13 -20.68 47.82 5.88
N GLU A 14 -19.91 46.92 6.48
CA GLU A 14 -19.23 47.16 7.76
C GLU A 14 -18.20 48.28 7.65
N LEU A 15 -17.36 48.29 6.60
CA LEU A 15 -16.37 49.35 6.39
C LEU A 15 -17.04 50.73 6.23
N LYS A 16 -18.13 50.80 5.45
CA LYS A 16 -18.90 52.05 5.33
C LYS A 16 -19.52 52.46 6.68
N GLY A 17 -20.02 51.50 7.46
CA GLY A 17 -20.54 51.73 8.82
C GLY A 17 -19.48 52.25 9.80
N ALA A 18 -18.22 51.89 9.60
CA ALA A 18 -17.07 52.37 10.37
C ALA A 18 -16.53 53.74 9.89
N GLY A 19 -17.12 54.35 8.86
CA GLY A 19 -16.78 55.68 8.37
C GLY A 19 -15.81 55.72 7.18
N PHE A 20 -15.51 54.58 6.56
CA PHE A 20 -14.75 54.55 5.30
C PHE A 20 -15.62 54.99 4.12
N SER A 21 -15.01 55.65 3.13
CA SER A 21 -15.70 55.94 1.87
C SER A 21 -15.99 54.66 1.09
N GLU A 22 -16.93 54.72 0.15
CA GLU A 22 -17.27 53.59 -0.73
C GLU A 22 -16.05 53.06 -1.48
N GLU A 23 -15.26 53.96 -2.07
CA GLU A 23 -14.02 53.60 -2.79
C GLU A 23 -12.97 52.97 -1.88
N GLN A 24 -12.83 53.46 -0.64
CA GLN A 24 -11.93 52.85 0.33
C GLN A 24 -12.41 51.44 0.70
N ALA A 25 -13.71 51.27 0.97
CA ALA A 25 -14.30 50.00 1.33
C ALA A 25 -14.11 48.97 0.20
N GLU A 26 -14.36 49.34 -1.06
CA GLU A 26 -14.15 48.46 -2.21
C GLU A 26 -12.68 48.05 -2.38
N ILE A 27 -11.74 49.00 -2.25
CA ILE A 27 -10.30 48.72 -2.40
C ILE A 27 -9.82 47.76 -1.31
N ILE A 28 -10.18 48.02 -0.05
CA ILE A 28 -9.80 47.17 1.09
C ILE A 28 -10.38 45.77 0.91
N THR A 29 -11.64 45.68 0.52
CA THR A 29 -12.32 44.41 0.26
C THR A 29 -11.63 43.61 -0.85
N LYS A 30 -11.25 44.28 -1.94
CA LYS A 30 -10.56 43.64 -3.07
C LYS A 30 -9.18 43.11 -2.66
N LEU A 31 -8.41 43.89 -1.90
CA LEU A 31 -7.12 43.48 -1.35
C LEU A 31 -7.26 42.26 -0.44
N GLN A 32 -8.23 42.30 0.48
CA GLN A 32 -8.49 41.20 1.40
C GLN A 32 -8.90 39.92 0.66
N LYS A 33 -9.80 40.03 -0.32
CA LYS A 33 -10.20 38.89 -1.17
C LYS A 33 -9.00 38.29 -1.91
N SER A 34 -8.11 39.14 -2.44
CA SER A 34 -6.92 38.70 -3.15
C SER A 34 -5.92 38.00 -2.22
N ALA A 35 -5.72 38.53 -1.01
CA ALA A 35 -4.86 37.92 0.01
C ALA A 35 -5.40 36.56 0.48
N ILE A 36 -6.71 36.45 0.70
CA ILE A 36 -7.37 35.18 1.06
C ILE A 36 -7.21 34.15 -0.06
N ALA A 37 -7.41 34.55 -1.32
CA ALA A 37 -7.27 33.65 -2.46
C ALA A 37 -5.84 33.12 -2.58
N ALA A 38 -4.83 34.00 -2.50
CA ALA A 38 -3.42 33.61 -2.56
C ALA A 38 -3.04 32.68 -1.38
N THR A 39 -3.51 32.98 -0.17
CA THR A 39 -3.25 32.13 1.01
C THR A 39 -3.90 30.76 0.88
N LEU A 40 -5.12 30.69 0.31
CA LEU A 40 -5.81 29.43 0.09
C LEU A 40 -5.13 28.59 -1.00
N GLU A 41 -4.67 29.23 -2.08
CA GLU A 41 -3.92 28.57 -3.15
C GLU A 41 -2.60 28.01 -2.63
N GLN A 42 -1.87 28.80 -1.83
CA GLN A 42 -0.63 28.33 -1.20
C GLN A 42 -0.89 27.23 -0.17
N ALA A 43 -1.94 27.32 0.65
CA ALA A 43 -2.28 26.26 1.60
C ALA A 43 -2.67 24.95 0.91
N LYS A 44 -3.30 25.01 -0.27
CA LYS A 44 -3.58 23.83 -1.11
C LYS A 44 -2.34 23.23 -1.75
N HIS A 45 -1.27 23.99 -1.89
CA HIS A 45 -0.01 23.55 -2.49
C HIS A 45 1.00 23.07 -1.41
N ASP A 46 0.99 23.68 -0.22
CA ASP A 46 1.89 23.31 0.90
C ASP A 46 1.40 22.04 1.60
N TYR A 47 0.09 21.88 1.75
CA TYR A 47 -0.50 20.58 2.00
C TYR A 47 -0.76 19.99 0.62
N ASP A 48 0.03 19.01 0.17
CA ASP A 48 -0.26 18.18 -1.01
C ASP A 48 -1.61 17.47 -0.83
N LEU A 49 -2.71 18.23 -0.83
CA LEU A 49 -4.07 17.73 -0.70
C LEU A 49 -4.44 16.91 -1.94
N ASP A 50 -3.70 17.10 -3.03
CA ASP A 50 -3.78 16.32 -4.25
C ASP A 50 -3.10 14.93 -4.13
N ASP A 51 -2.19 14.71 -3.18
CA ASP A 51 -1.47 13.43 -2.96
C ASP A 51 -2.01 12.63 -1.75
N LEU A 52 -3.18 13.02 -1.23
CA LEU A 52 -3.85 12.26 -0.18
C LEU A 52 -4.39 10.94 -0.75
N ALA A 53 -3.68 9.85 -0.50
CA ALA A 53 -4.18 8.50 -0.74
C ALA A 53 -5.58 8.34 -0.13
N THR A 54 -6.58 8.09 -0.97
CA THR A 54 -7.95 7.99 -0.51
C THR A 54 -8.15 6.69 0.25
N LYS A 55 -9.21 6.61 1.05
CA LYS A 55 -9.61 5.34 1.71
C LYS A 55 -9.81 4.20 0.70
N ARG A 56 -10.14 4.52 -0.56
CA ARG A 56 -10.29 3.55 -1.63
C ARG A 56 -8.92 2.99 -2.05
N ASP A 57 -7.93 3.85 -2.24
CA ASP A 57 -6.58 3.45 -2.65
C ASP A 57 -5.92 2.57 -1.58
N LEU A 58 -6.11 2.91 -0.30
CA LEU A 58 -5.66 2.08 0.81
C LEU A 58 -6.33 0.69 0.82
N LYS A 59 -7.63 0.62 0.50
CA LYS A 59 -8.36 -0.65 0.43
C LYS A 59 -7.92 -1.50 -0.76
N GLU A 60 -7.59 -0.86 -1.89
CA GLU A 60 -7.05 -1.54 -3.06
C GLU A 60 -5.65 -2.10 -2.77
N LEU A 61 -4.81 -1.33 -2.09
CA LEU A 61 -3.49 -1.78 -1.63
C LEU A 61 -3.60 -2.94 -0.64
N GLU A 62 -4.49 -2.85 0.36
CA GLU A 62 -4.73 -3.94 1.33
C GLU A 62 -5.20 -5.22 0.62
N SER A 63 -6.10 -5.08 -0.36
CA SER A 63 -6.57 -6.19 -1.20
C SER A 63 -5.43 -6.82 -2.00
N GLY A 64 -4.59 -6.00 -2.64
CA GLY A 64 -3.41 -6.45 -3.37
C GLY A 64 -2.46 -7.23 -2.48
N LEU A 65 -2.10 -6.66 -1.33
CA LEU A 65 -1.22 -7.30 -0.36
C LEU A 65 -1.76 -8.65 0.15
N LYS A 66 -3.07 -8.73 0.45
CA LYS A 66 -3.69 -10.01 0.85
C LYS A 66 -3.59 -11.07 -0.24
N ARG A 67 -3.75 -10.67 -1.50
CA ARG A 67 -3.63 -11.59 -2.63
C ARG A 67 -2.19 -12.08 -2.77
N ASP A 68 -1.22 -11.18 -2.71
CA ASP A 68 0.20 -11.50 -2.89
C ASP A 68 0.71 -12.41 -1.75
N ILE A 69 0.28 -12.16 -0.51
CA ILE A 69 0.58 -13.04 0.63
C ILE A 69 0.05 -14.46 0.36
N LYS A 70 -1.22 -14.58 -0.06
CA LYS A 70 -1.83 -15.88 -0.35
C LYS A 70 -1.12 -16.60 -1.50
N GLU A 71 -0.71 -15.87 -2.53
CA GLU A 71 0.06 -16.45 -3.64
C GLU A 71 1.43 -16.97 -3.17
N LEU A 72 2.11 -16.23 -2.30
CA LEU A 72 3.38 -16.65 -1.71
C LEU A 72 3.23 -17.90 -0.83
N GLU A 73 2.19 -17.96 0.00
CA GLU A 73 1.87 -19.14 0.83
C GLU A 73 1.67 -20.38 -0.05
N LEU A 74 0.84 -20.28 -1.10
CA LEU A 74 0.59 -21.39 -2.03
C LEU A 74 1.87 -21.83 -2.75
N LYS A 75 2.71 -20.88 -3.18
CA LYS A 75 3.99 -21.17 -3.84
C LYS A 75 4.97 -21.85 -2.88
N GLN A 76 4.97 -21.46 -1.61
CA GLN A 76 5.80 -22.09 -0.59
C GLN A 76 5.35 -23.52 -0.30
N ASP A 77 4.04 -23.74 -0.15
CA ASP A 77 3.47 -25.08 0.05
C ASP A 77 3.76 -26.01 -1.12
N ALA A 78 3.64 -25.52 -2.36
CA ALA A 78 3.97 -26.28 -3.55
C ALA A 78 5.45 -26.69 -3.58
N LYS A 79 6.37 -25.75 -3.33
CA LYS A 79 7.81 -26.04 -3.27
C LYS A 79 8.17 -27.01 -2.14
N LEU A 80 7.50 -26.89 -1.00
CA LEU A 80 7.69 -27.80 0.12
C LEU A 80 7.22 -29.22 -0.22
N ALA A 81 6.06 -29.35 -0.87
CA ALA A 81 5.55 -30.64 -1.33
C ALA A 81 6.46 -31.28 -2.39
N GLU A 82 6.96 -30.49 -3.34
CA GLU A 82 7.93 -30.92 -4.35
C GLU A 82 9.21 -31.45 -3.70
N THR A 83 9.81 -30.67 -2.79
CA THR A 83 11.04 -31.06 -2.07
C THR A 83 10.82 -32.34 -1.24
N LYS A 84 9.68 -32.47 -0.56
CA LYS A 84 9.32 -33.68 0.19
C LYS A 84 9.19 -34.89 -0.74
N SER A 85 8.56 -34.73 -1.90
CA SER A 85 8.39 -35.78 -2.89
C SER A 85 9.72 -36.25 -3.47
N GLU A 86 10.61 -35.31 -3.82
CA GLU A 86 11.95 -35.60 -4.29
C GLU A 86 12.78 -36.34 -3.23
N LEU A 87 12.72 -35.88 -1.98
CA LEU A 87 13.40 -36.51 -0.86
C LEU A 87 12.91 -37.95 -0.64
N ILE A 88 11.59 -38.17 -0.65
CA ILE A 88 11.00 -39.52 -0.52
C ILE A 88 11.51 -40.41 -1.66
N ARG A 89 11.48 -39.91 -2.90
CA ARG A 89 11.94 -40.67 -4.07
C ARG A 89 13.41 -41.08 -3.91
N TRP A 90 14.26 -40.15 -3.49
CA TRP A 90 15.69 -40.42 -3.28
C TRP A 90 15.92 -41.45 -2.17
N ILE A 91 15.25 -41.29 -1.01
CA ILE A 91 15.35 -42.23 0.11
C ILE A 91 14.90 -43.63 -0.31
N VAL A 92 13.79 -43.75 -1.05
CA VAL A 92 13.31 -45.06 -1.54
C VAL A 92 14.31 -45.67 -2.51
N SER A 93 14.84 -44.92 -3.47
CA SER A 93 15.83 -45.42 -4.43
C SER A 93 17.11 -45.89 -3.73
N VAL A 94 17.64 -45.11 -2.79
CA VAL A 94 18.85 -45.48 -2.03
C VAL A 94 18.58 -46.68 -1.13
N GLY A 95 17.44 -46.73 -0.44
CA GLY A 95 17.06 -47.83 0.43
C GLY A 95 16.93 -49.18 -0.31
N LEU A 96 16.33 -49.17 -1.51
CA LEU A 96 16.24 -50.35 -2.35
C LEU A 96 17.62 -50.83 -2.81
N LEU A 97 18.48 -49.92 -3.27
CA LEU A 97 19.84 -50.26 -3.69
C LEU A 97 20.66 -50.84 -2.52
N GLN A 98 20.60 -50.22 -1.34
CA GLN A 98 21.29 -50.69 -0.15
C GLN A 98 20.80 -52.08 0.27
N THR A 99 19.49 -52.32 0.23
CA THR A 99 18.90 -53.62 0.58
C THR A 99 19.33 -54.73 -0.40
N ALA A 100 19.38 -54.41 -1.70
CA ALA A 100 19.85 -55.34 -2.72
C ALA A 100 21.35 -55.67 -2.54
N LEU A 101 22.18 -54.67 -2.26
CA LEU A 101 23.62 -54.86 -2.00
C LEU A 101 23.88 -55.72 -0.76
N ILE A 102 23.16 -55.47 0.34
CA ILE A 102 23.27 -56.29 1.56
C ILE A 102 22.85 -57.73 1.28
N SER A 103 21.71 -57.92 0.60
CA SER A 103 21.21 -59.26 0.24
C SER A 103 22.21 -60.02 -0.63
N ALA A 104 22.80 -59.37 -1.64
CA ALA A 104 23.80 -59.98 -2.51
C ALA A 104 25.08 -60.37 -1.74
N LEU A 105 25.52 -59.53 -0.80
CA LEU A 105 26.68 -59.80 0.03
C LEU A 105 26.44 -60.99 0.97
N LEU A 106 25.26 -61.07 1.60
CA LEU A 106 24.87 -62.20 2.45
C LEU A 106 24.82 -63.51 1.65
N LEU A 107 24.23 -63.51 0.46
CA LEU A 107 24.21 -64.69 -0.42
C LEU A 107 25.62 -65.14 -0.80
N LYS A 108 26.50 -64.20 -1.20
CA LYS A 108 27.89 -64.50 -1.55
C LYS A 108 28.66 -65.11 -0.38
N LEU A 109 28.46 -64.60 0.84
CA LEU A 109 29.10 -65.15 2.04
C LEU A 109 28.58 -66.55 2.37
N SER A 110 27.27 -66.79 2.24
CA SER A 110 26.69 -68.12 2.46
C SER A 110 27.16 -69.19 1.47
N ALA A 111 27.53 -68.80 0.24
CA ALA A 111 28.06 -69.71 -0.76
C ALA A 111 29.56 -70.04 -0.56
N LEU A 112 30.26 -69.31 0.31
CA LEU A 112 31.70 -69.48 0.58
C LEU A 112 31.98 -70.30 1.86
N GLY A 113 30.98 -70.56 2.70
CA GLY A 113 31.08 -71.36 3.93
C GLY A 113 30.50 -72.75 3.73
#